data_AF-A0A512IV52-F1
#
_entry.id   AF-A0A512IV52-F1
#
_cell.length_a   1.000
_cell.length_b   1.000
_cell.length_c   1.000
_cell.angle_alpha   90.00
_cell.angle_beta   90.00
_cell.angle_gamma   90.00
#
_symmetry.space_group_name_H-M   'P 1'
#
loop_
_entity.id
_entity.type
_entity.pdbx_description
1 polymer ?
#
loop_
_entity_poly.entity_id
_entity_poly.type
_entity_poly.pdbx_seq_one_letter_code
_entity_poly.pdbx_strand_id
1 'polypeptide(L)'
;MGLDLEKLDVAAKPPSPVDGGAPVDPQDAAFLALHGEREGLERELTLVQQQQRFGTEEAGIERARRREASLLLDLDRVMTLIRAAEYRRQPGARRW
;
A
#
# COMPACT_ATOMS: atom_id res chain seq x y z
N MET A 1 48.95 -23.33 -43.82
CA MET A 1 49.49 -23.76 -42.51
C MET A 1 49.53 -22.54 -41.61
N GLY A 2 48.82 -22.62 -40.47
CA GLY A 2 48.92 -21.70 -39.34
C GLY A 2 48.28 -20.32 -39.54
N LEU A 3 47.20 -20.05 -38.80
CA LEU A 3 47.19 -19.07 -37.71
C LEU A 3 45.87 -19.23 -36.93
N ASP A 4 46.02 -19.50 -35.65
CA ASP A 4 44.98 -19.76 -34.65
C ASP A 4 43.99 -18.60 -34.49
N LEU A 5 42.70 -18.94 -34.42
CA LEU A 5 41.60 -18.04 -34.03
C LEU A 5 40.62 -18.79 -33.12
N GLU A 6 41.16 -19.52 -32.13
CA GLU A 6 40.43 -19.74 -30.88
C GLU A 6 40.47 -18.42 -30.09
N LYS A 7 39.31 -17.75 -30.00
CA LYS A 7 38.85 -16.85 -28.93
C LYS A 7 37.94 -15.78 -29.50
N LEU A 8 36.67 -16.11 -29.74
CA LEU A 8 35.58 -15.15 -29.63
C LEU A 8 34.33 -15.88 -29.10
N ASP A 9 34.47 -16.45 -27.91
CA ASP A 9 33.33 -16.83 -27.08
C ASP A 9 33.01 -15.64 -26.17
N VAL A 10 32.14 -14.76 -26.65
CA VAL A 10 31.25 -13.94 -25.83
C VAL A 10 30.00 -13.79 -26.69
N ALA A 11 29.15 -14.82 -26.61
CA ALA A 11 27.77 -14.68 -26.99
C ALA A 11 27.21 -13.47 -26.24
N ALA A 12 26.92 -12.40 -26.98
CA ALA A 12 26.10 -11.31 -26.48
C ALA A 12 24.77 -11.94 -26.05
N LYS A 13 24.64 -12.20 -24.75
CA LYS A 13 23.38 -12.61 -24.13
C LYS A 13 22.36 -11.55 -24.58
N PRO A 14 21.30 -11.93 -25.32
CA PRO A 14 20.29 -10.97 -25.71
C PRO A 14 19.75 -10.32 -24.43
N PRO A 15 19.48 -9.00 -24.45
CA PRO A 15 18.89 -8.35 -23.29
C PRO A 15 17.63 -9.13 -22.90
N SER A 16 17.60 -9.61 -21.66
CA SER A 16 16.38 -10.17 -21.08
C SER A 16 15.25 -9.19 -21.35
N PRO A 17 14.07 -9.63 -21.79
CA PRO A 17 12.96 -8.73 -22.03
C PRO A 17 12.64 -8.02 -20.71
N VAL A 18 12.91 -6.72 -20.66
CA VAL A 18 12.47 -5.83 -19.60
C VAL A 18 10.95 -5.64 -19.75
N ASP A 19 10.28 -5.76 -18.60
CA ASP A 19 8.96 -5.21 -18.27
C ASP A 19 7.78 -5.63 -19.15
N GLY A 20 7.44 -6.92 -19.10
CA GLY A 20 6.04 -7.32 -19.21
C GLY A 20 5.42 -7.28 -17.82
N GLY A 21 4.72 -6.20 -17.47
CA GLY A 21 4.08 -6.00 -16.16
C GLY A 21 3.36 -7.26 -15.71
N ALA A 22 3.97 -8.00 -14.78
CA ALA A 22 3.31 -9.14 -14.17
C ALA A 22 2.00 -8.63 -13.55
N PRO A 23 0.86 -9.31 -13.78
CA PRO A 23 -0.38 -8.92 -13.13
C PRO A 23 -0.12 -8.88 -11.63
N VAL A 24 -0.32 -7.71 -11.02
CA VAL A 24 -0.27 -7.57 -9.57
C VAL A 24 -1.17 -8.65 -8.98
N ASP A 25 -0.64 -9.47 -8.08
CA ASP A 25 -1.45 -10.48 -7.40
C ASP A 25 -2.68 -9.75 -6.82
N PRO A 26 -3.91 -10.20 -7.12
CA PRO A 26 -5.12 -9.58 -6.57
C PRO A 26 -5.06 -9.37 -5.05
N GLN A 27 -4.36 -10.23 -4.32
CA GLN A 27 -4.14 -10.09 -2.88
C GLN A 27 -3.20 -8.93 -2.53
N ASP A 28 -2.15 -8.71 -3.31
CA ASP A 28 -1.26 -7.55 -3.16
C ASP A 28 -1.97 -6.25 -3.54
N ALA A 29 -2.79 -6.25 -4.60
CA ALA A 29 -3.61 -5.10 -4.97
C ALA A 29 -4.61 -4.73 -3.86
N ALA A 30 -5.30 -5.72 -3.28
CA ALA A 30 -6.21 -5.51 -2.15
C ALA A 30 -5.46 -5.00 -0.90
N PHE A 31 -4.27 -5.52 -0.64
CA PHE A 31 -3.42 -5.04 0.46
C PHE A 31 -3.01 -3.57 0.28
N LEU A 32 -2.58 -3.18 -0.92
CA LEU A 32 -2.25 -1.79 -1.24
C LEU A 32 -3.48 -0.87 -1.15
N ALA A 33 -4.65 -1.35 -1.57
CA ALA A 33 -5.90 -0.60 -1.44
C ALA A 33 -6.24 -0.27 0.02
N LEU A 34 -6.06 -1.23 0.95
CA LEU A 34 -6.23 -0.99 2.38
C LEU A 34 -5.29 0.09 2.92
N HIS A 35 -4.03 0.12 2.45
CA HIS A 35 -3.10 1.19 2.82
C HIS A 35 -3.50 2.55 2.25
N GLY A 36 -4.03 2.58 1.03
CA GLY A 36 -4.60 3.81 0.45
C GLY A 36 -5.81 4.30 1.25
N GLU A 37 -6.68 3.40 1.70
CA GLU A 37 -7.81 3.72 2.57
C GLU A 37 -7.34 4.28 3.92
N ARG A 38 -6.35 3.64 4.56
CA ARG A 38 -5.72 4.13 5.79
C ARG A 38 -5.20 5.56 5.63
N GLU A 39 -4.43 5.81 4.57
CA GLU A 39 -3.88 7.14 4.30
C GLU A 39 -4.99 8.18 4.09
N GLY A 40 -6.07 7.81 3.39
CA GLY A 40 -7.24 8.67 3.22
C GLY A 40 -7.88 9.05 4.55
N LEU A 41 -8.09 8.07 5.44
CA LEU A 41 -8.65 8.28 6.78
C LEU A 41 -7.74 9.16 7.65
N GLU A 42 -6.42 8.93 7.63
CA GLU A 42 -5.44 9.73 8.39
C GLU A 42 -5.42 11.21 7.94
N ARG A 43 -5.52 11.45 6.63
CA ARG A 43 -5.63 12.82 6.08
C ARG A 43 -6.93 13.49 6.51
N GLU A 44 -8.05 12.77 6.47
CA GLU A 44 -9.34 13.32 6.89
C GLU A 44 -9.37 13.61 8.41
N LEU A 45 -8.80 12.72 9.22
CA LEU A 45 -8.60 12.92 10.66
C LEU A 45 -7.85 14.22 10.94
N THR A 46 -6.76 14.47 10.20
CA THR A 46 -5.98 15.70 10.32
C THR A 46 -6.85 16.94 10.05
N LEU A 47 -7.70 16.90 9.03
CA LEU A 47 -8.59 18.02 8.68
C LEU A 47 -9.63 18.28 9.77
N VAL A 48 -10.29 17.24 10.28
CA VAL A 48 -11.31 17.43 11.33
C VAL A 48 -10.69 17.88 12.66
N GLN A 49 -9.48 17.43 12.98
CA GLN A 49 -8.74 17.92 14.15
C GLN A 49 -8.36 19.39 14.03
N GLN A 50 -7.97 19.85 12.83
CA GLN A 50 -7.74 21.27 12.56
C GLN A 50 -9.03 22.08 12.70
N GLN A 51 -10.16 21.58 12.20
CA GLN A 51 -11.47 22.24 12.35
C GLN A 51 -11.88 22.37 13.81
N GLN A 52 -11.63 21.36 14.64
CA GLN A 52 -11.89 21.45 16.08
C GLN A 52 -11.00 22.47 16.79
N ARG A 53 -9.71 22.53 16.41
CA ARG A 53 -8.72 23.39 17.06
C ARG A 53 -8.86 24.87 16.67
N PHE A 54 -9.25 25.14 15.44
CA PHE A 54 -9.24 26.49 14.86
C PHE A 54 -10.62 26.97 14.39
N GLY A 55 -11.66 26.15 14.51
CA GLY A 55 -13.04 26.53 14.22
C GLY A 55 -13.56 27.57 15.21
N THR A 56 -14.51 28.38 14.75
CA THR A 56 -15.15 29.45 15.53
C THR A 56 -16.63 29.19 15.80
N GLU A 57 -17.25 28.30 15.02
CA GLU A 57 -18.66 27.90 15.18
C GLU A 57 -18.75 26.63 16.05
N GLU A 58 -19.38 26.72 17.22
CA GLU A 58 -19.54 25.59 18.15
C GLU A 58 -20.23 24.39 17.48
N ALA A 59 -21.27 24.64 16.68
CA ALA A 59 -21.95 23.58 15.94
C ALA A 59 -21.03 22.90 14.90
N GLY A 60 -20.10 23.66 14.31
CA GLY A 60 -19.07 23.13 13.41
C GLY A 60 -18.06 22.26 14.15
N ILE A 61 -17.59 22.71 15.32
CA ILE A 61 -16.66 21.97 16.19
C ILE A 61 -17.29 20.65 16.66
N GLU A 62 -18.55 20.69 17.09
CA GLU A 62 -19.26 19.51 17.55
C GLU A 62 -19.52 18.49 16.42
N ARG A 63 -19.82 18.97 15.20
CA ARG A 63 -19.86 18.09 14.01
C ARG A 63 -18.49 17.45 13.74
N ALA A 64 -17.40 18.22 13.84
CA ALA A 64 -16.05 17.74 13.62
C ALA A 64 -15.63 16.67 14.66
N ARG A 65 -16.05 16.81 15.93
CA ARG A 65 -15.85 15.79 16.98
C ARG A 65 -16.54 14.47 16.67
N ARG A 66 -17.80 14.52 16.25
CA ARG A 66 -18.56 13.31 15.87
C ARG A 66 -17.96 12.64 14.63
N ARG A 67 -17.50 13.45 13.68
CA ARG A 67 -16.82 12.93 12.49
C ARG A 67 -15.50 12.27 12.85
N GLU A 68 -14.69 12.90 13.70
CA GLU A 68 -13.44 12.30 14.21
C GLU A 68 -13.70 10.94 14.88
N ALA A 69 -14.69 10.85 15.78
CA ALA A 69 -15.03 9.59 16.43
C ALA A 69 -15.39 8.48 15.42
N SER A 70 -16.11 8.82 14.34
CA SER A 70 -16.43 7.87 13.28
C SER A 70 -15.19 7.45 12.49
N LEU A 71 -14.34 8.41 12.11
CA LEU A 71 -13.10 8.15 11.37
C LEU A 71 -12.11 7.28 12.16
N LEU A 72 -12.05 7.44 13.48
CA LEU A 72 -11.20 6.60 14.33
C LEU A 72 -11.66 5.14 14.36
N LEU A 73 -12.99 4.89 14.36
CA LEU A 73 -13.54 3.53 14.28
C LEU A 73 -13.24 2.89 12.91
N ASP A 74 -13.40 3.66 11.84
CA ASP A 74 -13.07 3.20 10.49
C ASP A 74 -11.57 2.90 10.36
N LEU A 75 -10.71 3.74 10.94
CA LEU A 75 -9.26 3.54 10.95
C LEU A 75 -8.87 2.26 11.70
N ASP A 76 -9.44 2.02 12.88
CA ASP A 76 -9.20 0.79 13.65
C ASP A 76 -9.58 -0.47 12.86
N ARG A 77 -10.73 -0.42 12.17
CA ARG A 77 -11.17 -1.50 11.28
C ARG A 77 -10.17 -1.74 10.15
N VAL A 78 -9.73 -0.70 9.46
CA VAL A 78 -8.76 -0.82 8.35
C VAL A 78 -7.42 -1.37 8.86
N MET A 79 -6.93 -0.89 10.00
CA MET A 79 -5.70 -1.40 10.61
C MET A 79 -5.79 -2.88 10.96
N THR A 80 -6.95 -3.34 11.43
CA THR A 80 -7.22 -4.76 11.69
C THR A 80 -7.20 -5.59 10.41
N LEU A 81 -7.77 -5.07 9.32
CA LEU A 81 -7.76 -5.74 8.01
C LEU A 81 -6.36 -5.81 7.40
N ILE A 82 -5.58 -4.73 7.51
CA ILE A 82 -4.17 -4.70 7.08
C ILE A 82 -3.40 -5.79 7.82
N ARG A 83 -3.49 -5.85 9.16
CA ARG A 83 -2.81 -6.87 9.95
C ARG A 83 -3.23 -8.30 9.55
N ALA A 84 -4.52 -8.53 9.30
CA ALA A 84 -5.02 -9.82 8.84
C ALA A 84 -4.51 -10.20 7.43
N ALA A 85 -4.29 -9.21 6.56
CA ALA A 85 -3.69 -9.43 5.25
C ALA A 85 -2.18 -9.66 5.35
N GLU A 86 -1.47 -8.96 6.24
CA GLU A 86 -0.05 -9.20 6.54
C GLU A 86 0.20 -10.63 7.01
N TYR A 87 -0.62 -11.12 7.97
CA TYR A 87 -0.49 -12.50 8.45
C TYR A 87 -0.65 -13.54 7.34
N ARG A 88 -1.53 -13.30 6.37
CA ARG A 88 -1.72 -14.20 5.22
C ARG A 88 -0.52 -14.20 4.25
N ARG A 89 0.25 -13.11 4.23
CA ARG A 89 1.43 -12.94 3.37
C ARG A 89 2.73 -13.45 4.01
N GLN A 90 2.71 -13.80 5.30
CA GLN A 90 3.90 -14.36 5.95
C GLN A 90 4.24 -15.76 5.39
N PRO A 91 5.52 -16.02 5.06
CA PRO A 91 5.95 -17.34 4.63
C PRO A 91 5.68 -18.38 5.72
N GLY A 92 4.94 -19.44 5.40
CA GLY A 92 4.52 -20.47 6.35
C GLY A 92 3.12 -20.29 6.94
N ALA A 93 2.40 -19.22 6.58
CA ALA A 93 0.98 -19.09 6.90
C ALA A 93 0.18 -20.25 6.28
N ARG A 94 -0.50 -21.06 7.12
CA ARG A 94 -1.38 -22.13 6.64
C ARG A 94 -2.54 -21.50 5.84
N ARG A 95 -2.57 -21.78 4.55
CA ARG A 95 -3.73 -21.58 3.67
C ARG A 95 -4.68 -22.75 3.94
N TRP A 96 -5.60 -22.58 4.88
CA TRP A 96 -6.72 -23.51 5.10
C TRP A 96 -7.84 -23.22 4.10
#